data_AF-A0A0K8Q6L1-F1
#
_entry.id   AF-A0A0K8Q6L1-F1
#
_cell.length_a   1.000
_cell.length_b   1.000
_cell.length_c   1.000
_cell.angle_alpha   90.00
_cell.angle_beta   90.00
_cell.angle_gamma   90.00
#
_symmetry.space_group_name_H-M   'P 1'
#
loop_
_entity.id
_entity.type
_entity.pdbx_description
1 polymer ?
#
loop_
_entity_poly.entity_id
_entity_poly.type
_entity_poly.pdbx_seq_one_letter_code
_entity_poly.pdbx_strand_id
1 'polypeptide(L)'
;MMPAGCSRRTTPRVHPESHPCLHPGRFADLRLVHHWNKGFTENPAHARYESLARDIDRAIKFMASCGADFEALKRVEFFASHEALLLDYERALTRIDSRTGLPYDTSAHFLWIGERTRELDHAHVDFLSRVRNPIGVKLGPSTSGDDALRLIDKLDPDREPGRLTFITRMGAGNIREKLPAVVEKVTASGAQVLWVTDPMHGNTVTSPNGYKTRNFDDVIDEVRGFFEVHHSLGTIPGGLHVEMTGDDVAECLGGADPIDQDAFLDRYESVCDPRLNHMQSLEMAFLVAGALSKR
;
A
#
# COMPACT_ATOMS: atom_id res chain seq x y z
N MET A 1 31.98 12.06 51.51
CA MET A 1 32.98 11.12 50.98
C MET A 1 32.25 10.07 50.13
N MET A 2 32.20 10.25 48.81
CA MET A 2 32.12 9.13 47.84
C MET A 2 33.50 8.43 47.78
N PRO A 3 33.76 7.31 47.06
CA PRO A 3 32.93 6.57 46.05
C PRO A 3 32.90 5.02 46.26
N ALA A 4 31.91 4.28 45.72
CA ALA A 4 31.79 3.61 44.40
C ALA A 4 32.43 2.20 44.25
N GLY A 5 31.71 1.31 43.52
CA GLY A 5 32.15 -0.03 43.09
C GLY A 5 30.96 -0.90 42.66
N CYS A 6 30.28 -0.58 41.56
CA CYS A 6 30.37 -1.26 40.25
C CYS A 6 29.86 -2.72 40.23
N SER A 7 28.60 -2.91 39.83
CA SER A 7 28.08 -4.19 39.31
C SER A 7 27.44 -3.91 37.95
N ARG A 8 28.17 -4.19 36.87
CA ARG A 8 27.67 -4.13 35.49
C ARG A 8 26.59 -5.20 35.31
N ARG A 9 25.33 -4.80 35.18
CA ARG A 9 24.31 -5.62 34.53
C ARG A 9 24.35 -5.30 33.04
N THR A 10 24.85 -6.23 32.25
CA THR A 10 24.68 -6.25 30.80
C THR A 10 23.21 -6.46 30.50
N THR A 11 22.52 -5.39 30.09
CA THR A 11 21.20 -5.46 29.47
C THR A 11 21.35 -6.04 28.05
N PRO A 12 20.50 -6.98 27.62
CA PRO A 12 20.52 -7.46 26.24
C PRO A 12 20.10 -6.31 25.32
N ARG A 13 20.86 -6.10 24.24
CA ARG A 13 20.43 -5.24 23.13
C ARG A 13 19.19 -5.87 22.51
N VAL A 14 18.06 -5.19 22.59
CA VAL A 14 16.87 -5.52 21.81
C VAL A 14 17.06 -4.88 20.45
N HIS A 15 17.37 -5.70 19.44
CA HIS A 15 17.23 -5.32 18.03
C HIS A 15 15.74 -5.40 17.65
N PRO A 16 15.20 -4.44 16.88
CA PRO A 16 13.83 -4.52 16.42
C PRO A 16 13.77 -5.54 15.27
N GLU A 17 13.41 -6.77 15.58
CA GLU A 17 12.97 -7.76 14.58
C GLU A 17 11.45 -7.62 14.42
N SER A 18 11.03 -6.89 13.39
CA SER A 18 9.65 -6.87 12.92
C SER A 18 9.31 -8.22 12.27
N HIS A 19 8.28 -8.90 12.77
CA HIS A 19 7.67 -10.14 12.26
C HIS A 19 8.62 -11.36 12.07
N PRO A 20 8.94 -12.12 13.15
CA PRO A 20 9.85 -13.26 13.06
C PRO A 20 9.27 -14.53 12.41
N CYS A 21 7.96 -14.59 12.12
CA CYS A 21 7.29 -15.86 11.79
C CYS A 21 7.15 -16.16 10.28
N LEU A 22 7.36 -15.18 9.40
CA LEU A 22 7.56 -15.43 7.97
C LEU A 22 9.06 -15.56 7.76
N HIS A 23 9.57 -16.80 7.71
CA HIS A 23 11.00 -17.09 7.60
C HIS A 23 11.67 -16.22 6.50
N PRO A 24 12.62 -15.32 6.85
CA PRO A 24 13.29 -14.42 5.91
C PRO A 24 14.30 -15.12 4.99
N GLY A 25 14.06 -16.38 4.63
CA GLY A 25 15.00 -17.18 3.83
C GLY A 25 14.37 -18.14 2.82
N ARG A 26 13.03 -18.27 2.77
CA ARG A 26 12.36 -19.18 1.80
C ARG A 26 11.15 -18.60 1.07
N PHE A 27 10.43 -17.63 1.63
CA PHE A 27 9.25 -17.04 0.96
C PHE A 27 9.47 -15.61 0.45
N ALA A 28 10.64 -15.02 0.73
CA ALA A 28 11.02 -13.67 0.31
C ALA A 28 12.21 -13.68 -0.68
N ASP A 29 12.69 -14.87 -1.05
CA ASP A 29 13.83 -15.01 -1.95
C ASP A 29 13.39 -14.72 -3.39
N LEU A 30 13.89 -13.61 -3.95
CA LEU A 30 13.57 -13.18 -5.30
C LEU A 30 13.90 -14.22 -6.38
N ARG A 31 14.76 -15.19 -6.08
CA ARG A 31 15.07 -16.31 -6.99
C ARG A 31 13.89 -17.27 -7.16
N LEU A 32 12.95 -17.29 -6.22
CA LEU A 32 11.75 -18.13 -6.26
C LEU A 32 10.57 -17.48 -6.98
N VAL A 33 10.70 -16.22 -7.40
CA VAL A 33 9.68 -15.50 -8.18
C VAL A 33 9.28 -16.30 -9.44
N HIS A 34 10.21 -17.02 -10.07
CA HIS A 34 9.89 -17.91 -11.19
C HIS A 34 9.05 -19.12 -10.82
N HIS A 35 9.18 -19.66 -9.60
CA HIS A 35 8.32 -20.75 -9.14
C HIS A 35 6.90 -20.24 -8.85
N TRP A 36 6.77 -19.06 -8.24
CA TRP A 36 5.46 -18.46 -7.96
C TRP A 36 4.72 -18.05 -9.23
N ASN A 37 5.46 -17.58 -10.25
CA ASN A 37 4.87 -17.18 -11.52
C ASN A 37 4.60 -18.36 -12.48
N LYS A 38 5.06 -19.57 -12.18
CA LYS A 38 4.99 -20.70 -13.13
C LYS A 38 3.57 -21.15 -13.45
N GLY A 39 2.68 -21.16 -12.45
CA GLY A 39 1.24 -21.41 -12.65
C GLY A 39 0.53 -20.26 -13.35
N PHE A 40 0.97 -19.03 -13.09
CA PHE A 40 0.44 -17.83 -13.74
C PHE A 40 0.71 -17.78 -15.25
N THR A 41 1.78 -18.41 -15.74
CA THR A 41 2.10 -18.41 -17.18
C THR A 41 1.36 -19.47 -18.01
N GLU A 42 0.57 -20.35 -17.39
CA GLU A 42 -0.11 -21.44 -18.11
C GLU A 42 -1.33 -20.97 -18.91
N ASN A 43 -2.01 -19.88 -18.49
CA ASN A 43 -3.11 -19.31 -19.26
C ASN A 43 -2.57 -18.43 -20.42
N PRO A 44 -2.99 -18.66 -21.68
CA PRO A 44 -2.56 -17.90 -22.86
C PRO A 44 -2.76 -16.38 -22.76
N ALA A 45 -3.74 -15.91 -22.00
CA ALA A 45 -3.96 -14.48 -21.72
C ALA A 45 -2.77 -13.85 -20.98
N HIS A 46 -1.92 -14.66 -20.34
CA HIS A 46 -0.71 -14.23 -19.65
C HIS A 46 0.55 -14.24 -20.50
N ALA A 47 0.47 -14.61 -21.79
CA ALA A 47 1.62 -14.57 -22.70
C ALA A 47 2.28 -13.17 -22.74
N ARG A 48 1.49 -12.10 -22.55
CA ARG A 48 1.99 -10.72 -22.43
C ARG A 48 2.94 -10.52 -21.24
N TYR A 49 2.71 -11.24 -20.15
CA TYR A 49 3.48 -11.16 -18.90
C TYR A 49 4.74 -12.02 -18.92
N GLU A 50 4.76 -13.04 -19.78
CA GLU A 50 5.90 -13.93 -19.94
C GLU A 50 7.17 -13.18 -20.36
N SER A 51 7.03 -12.15 -21.20
CA SER A 51 8.16 -11.30 -21.62
C SER A 51 8.83 -10.60 -20.44
N LEU A 52 8.05 -9.93 -19.59
CA LEU A 52 8.56 -9.26 -18.39
C LEU A 52 9.16 -10.26 -17.40
N ALA A 53 8.49 -11.41 -17.20
CA ALA A 53 9.03 -12.46 -16.34
C ALA A 53 10.39 -12.96 -16.85
N ARG A 54 10.55 -13.15 -18.17
CA ARG A 54 11.84 -13.52 -18.77
C ARG A 54 12.91 -12.44 -18.59
N ASP A 55 12.55 -11.17 -18.64
CA ASP A 55 13.51 -10.08 -18.44
C ASP A 55 13.95 -9.96 -16.96
N ILE A 56 13.05 -10.21 -16.01
CA ILE A 56 13.38 -10.33 -14.58
C ILE A 56 14.35 -11.51 -14.35
N ASP A 57 14.10 -12.68 -14.96
CA ASP A 57 14.99 -13.85 -14.87
C ASP A 57 16.41 -13.53 -15.35
N ARG A 58 16.51 -12.87 -16.51
CA ARG A 58 17.77 -12.47 -17.10
C ARG A 58 18.52 -11.50 -16.19
N ALA A 59 17.83 -10.52 -15.62
CA ALA A 59 18.43 -9.56 -14.70
C ALA A 59 18.98 -10.25 -13.43
N ILE A 60 18.23 -11.19 -12.84
CA ILE A 60 18.69 -11.96 -11.68
C ILE A 60 19.92 -12.80 -12.02
N LYS A 61 19.90 -13.51 -13.16
CA LYS A 61 21.06 -14.29 -13.64
C LYS A 61 22.28 -13.42 -13.95
N PHE A 62 22.06 -12.22 -14.48
CA PHE A 62 23.12 -11.25 -14.73
C PHE A 62 23.76 -10.78 -13.42
N MET A 63 22.96 -10.37 -12.43
CA MET A 63 23.47 -10.03 -11.09
C MET A 63 24.29 -11.19 -10.48
N ALA A 64 23.85 -12.43 -10.70
CA ALA A 64 24.54 -13.63 -10.21
C ALA A 64 25.89 -13.81 -10.89
N SER A 65 25.94 -13.58 -12.21
CA SER A 65 27.15 -13.66 -13.01
C SER A 65 28.16 -12.55 -12.68
N CYS A 66 27.68 -11.37 -12.25
CA CYS A 66 28.51 -10.25 -11.80
C CYS A 66 29.04 -10.40 -10.36
N GLY A 67 28.68 -11.48 -9.64
CA GLY A 67 29.13 -11.71 -8.27
C GLY A 67 28.46 -10.84 -7.21
N ALA A 68 27.21 -10.40 -7.45
CA ALA A 68 26.44 -9.64 -6.47
C ALA A 68 26.30 -10.42 -5.14
N ASP A 69 26.25 -9.70 -4.02
CA ASP A 69 25.96 -10.30 -2.71
C ASP A 69 24.46 -10.59 -2.57
N PHE A 70 24.11 -11.87 -2.69
CA PHE A 70 22.72 -12.33 -2.62
C PHE A 70 22.17 -12.44 -1.20
N GLU A 71 22.95 -12.20 -0.14
CA GLU A 71 22.41 -12.18 1.22
C GLU A 71 21.41 -11.03 1.41
N ALA A 72 21.66 -9.88 0.76
CA ALA A 72 20.72 -8.76 0.75
C ALA A 72 19.42 -9.08 0.00
N LEU A 73 19.47 -9.97 -1.01
CA LEU A 73 18.31 -10.39 -1.82
C LEU A 73 17.48 -11.50 -1.17
N LYS A 74 17.92 -12.05 -0.03
CA LYS A 74 17.18 -13.06 0.73
C LYS A 74 16.19 -12.45 1.71
N ARG A 75 16.39 -11.18 2.09
CA ARG A 75 15.59 -10.50 3.11
C ARG A 75 14.74 -9.41 2.46
N VAL A 76 13.48 -9.38 2.83
CA VAL A 76 12.55 -8.31 2.48
C VAL A 76 12.10 -7.68 3.78
N GLU A 77 12.12 -6.36 3.84
CA GLU A 77 11.45 -5.62 4.92
C GLU A 77 9.95 -5.58 4.61
N PHE A 78 9.15 -6.12 5.52
CA PHE A 78 7.70 -6.12 5.42
C PHE A 78 7.12 -5.36 6.63
N PHE A 79 6.37 -4.31 6.34
CA PHE A 79 5.83 -3.41 7.35
C PHE A 79 4.33 -3.66 7.53
N ALA A 80 3.88 -3.73 8.79
CA ALA A 80 2.46 -3.73 9.14
C ALA A 80 1.84 -2.33 9.08
N SER A 81 0.57 -2.29 8.64
CA SER A 81 -0.28 -1.09 8.62
C SER A 81 -1.76 -1.44 8.80
N HIS A 82 -2.53 -0.52 9.39
CA HIS A 82 -4.00 -0.58 9.44
C HIS A 82 -4.62 0.83 9.53
N GLU A 83 -5.94 0.91 9.33
CA GLU A 83 -6.70 2.13 9.59
C GLU A 83 -6.73 2.37 11.09
N ALA A 84 -6.25 3.52 11.54
CA ALA A 84 -6.25 3.91 12.95
C ALA A 84 -7.67 4.28 13.43
N LEU A 85 -8.57 3.29 13.48
CA LEU A 85 -10.00 3.50 13.61
C LEU A 85 -10.47 3.48 15.07
N LEU A 86 -10.08 2.44 15.82
CA LEU A 86 -10.50 2.24 17.21
C LEU A 86 -9.56 2.98 18.15
N LEU A 87 -9.85 4.25 18.44
CA LEU A 87 -8.93 5.11 19.19
C LEU A 87 -8.55 4.60 20.59
N ASP A 88 -9.40 3.80 21.25
CA ASP A 88 -9.03 3.16 22.53
C ASP A 88 -7.92 2.12 22.35
N TYR A 89 -7.91 1.40 21.22
CA TYR A 89 -6.85 0.46 20.85
C TYR A 89 -5.56 1.19 20.50
N GLU A 90 -5.63 2.20 19.62
CA GLU A 90 -4.47 2.97 19.16
C GLU A 90 -3.79 3.73 20.31
N ARG A 91 -4.58 4.38 21.19
CA ARG A 91 -4.05 5.07 22.37
C ARG A 91 -3.39 4.10 23.35
N ALA A 92 -3.97 2.93 23.58
CA ALA A 92 -3.41 1.92 24.48
C ALA A 92 -2.08 1.35 23.97
N LEU A 93 -1.81 1.41 22.66
CA LEU A 93 -0.58 0.94 22.03
C LEU A 93 0.42 2.07 21.70
N THR A 94 0.11 3.32 22.05
CA THR A 94 1.05 4.42 21.94
C THR A 94 2.14 4.36 23.03
N ARG A 95 3.41 4.51 22.64
CA ARG A 95 4.58 4.50 23.53
C ARG A 95 5.43 5.73 23.27
N ILE A 96 6.07 6.23 24.34
CA ILE A 96 7.14 7.22 24.19
C ILE A 96 8.42 6.47 23.84
N ASP A 97 8.99 6.76 22.68
CA ASP A 97 10.27 6.18 22.29
C ASP A 97 11.39 6.75 23.17
N SER A 98 12.18 5.86 23.75
CA SER A 98 13.27 6.23 24.68
C SER A 98 14.42 7.01 24.03
N ARG A 99 14.56 6.93 22.69
CA ARG A 99 15.66 7.59 21.95
C ARG A 99 15.30 9.00 21.52
N THR A 100 14.06 9.21 21.11
CA THR A 100 13.56 10.49 20.59
C THR A 100 12.73 11.28 21.60
N GLY A 101 12.17 10.61 22.62
CA GLY A 101 11.23 11.22 23.56
C GLY A 101 9.85 11.52 22.96
N LEU A 102 9.58 11.03 21.75
CA LEU A 102 8.36 11.30 21.00
C LEU A 102 7.37 10.12 21.05
N PRO A 103 6.06 10.36 20.94
CA PRO A 103 5.06 9.31 20.89
C PRO A 103 5.05 8.59 19.53
N TYR A 104 5.04 7.27 19.56
CA TYR A 104 4.78 6.40 18.42
C TYR A 104 3.64 5.47 18.78
N ASP A 105 2.69 5.32 17.87
CA ASP A 105 1.74 4.24 17.95
C ASP A 105 2.42 2.93 17.55
N THR A 106 2.54 1.99 18.48
CA THR A 106 3.23 0.72 18.25
C THR A 106 2.29 -0.39 17.79
N SER A 107 1.04 -0.06 17.46
CA SER A 107 0.09 -0.97 16.82
C SER A 107 0.51 -1.34 15.39
N ALA A 108 1.17 -0.42 14.67
CA ALA A 108 1.69 -0.64 13.31
C ALA A 108 2.82 0.34 12.95
N HIS A 109 3.49 0.10 11.81
CA HIS A 109 4.55 0.99 11.31
C HIS A 109 3.96 2.20 10.58
N PHE A 110 2.94 1.97 9.76
CA PHE A 110 2.19 2.99 9.01
C PHE A 110 0.72 2.93 9.40
N LEU A 111 0.11 4.09 9.63
CA LEU A 111 -1.30 4.19 10.00
C LEU A 111 -2.02 5.12 9.04
N TRP A 112 -3.30 4.87 8.74
CA TRP A 112 -4.07 5.82 7.93
C TRP A 112 -5.40 6.23 8.56
N ILE A 113 -5.87 7.40 8.12
CA ILE A 113 -7.20 7.94 8.40
C ILE A 113 -8.12 7.59 7.22
N GLY A 114 -9.26 6.96 7.52
CA GLY A 114 -10.27 6.61 6.54
C GLY A 114 -11.05 7.83 6.01
N GLU A 115 -11.76 7.62 4.89
CA GLU A 115 -12.57 8.69 4.27
C GLU A 115 -13.65 9.24 5.20
N ARG A 116 -14.17 8.42 6.11
CA ARG A 116 -15.29 8.74 7.02
C ARG A 116 -14.84 9.27 8.39
N THR A 117 -13.54 9.43 8.59
CA THR A 117 -12.93 9.81 9.87
C THR A 117 -11.87 10.91 9.70
N ARG A 118 -11.81 11.55 8.52
CA ARG A 118 -10.80 12.56 8.16
C ARG A 118 -11.24 14.00 8.34
N GLU A 119 -12.34 14.26 9.05
CA GLU A 119 -12.74 15.63 9.34
C GLU A 119 -11.67 16.30 10.21
N LEU A 120 -11.29 17.53 9.83
CA LEU A 120 -10.09 18.19 10.33
C LEU A 120 -10.06 18.35 11.86
N ASP A 121 -11.22 18.62 12.46
CA ASP A 121 -11.37 18.89 13.89
C ASP A 121 -11.79 17.64 14.69
N HIS A 122 -11.74 16.45 14.07
CA HIS A 122 -12.09 15.19 14.73
C HIS A 122 -10.89 14.50 15.38
N ALA A 123 -11.19 13.52 16.23
CA ALA A 123 -10.23 12.86 17.10
C ALA A 123 -9.16 12.07 16.35
N HIS A 124 -9.47 11.49 15.18
CA HIS A 124 -8.51 10.73 14.37
C HIS A 124 -7.40 11.63 13.83
N VAL A 125 -7.76 12.75 13.19
CA VAL A 125 -6.80 13.74 12.69
C VAL A 125 -5.96 14.31 13.84
N ASP A 126 -6.59 14.66 14.96
CA ASP A 126 -5.85 15.13 16.14
C ASP A 126 -4.89 14.07 16.70
N PHE A 127 -5.33 12.81 16.81
CA PHE A 127 -4.48 11.72 17.28
C PHE A 127 -3.26 11.49 16.37
N LEU A 128 -3.47 11.37 15.06
CA LEU A 128 -2.40 11.10 14.09
C LEU A 128 -1.46 12.30 13.89
N SER A 129 -1.93 13.53 14.15
CA SER A 129 -1.03 14.70 14.20
C SER A 129 -0.02 14.66 15.34
N ARG A 130 -0.28 13.87 16.41
CA ARG A 130 0.57 13.81 17.61
C ARG A 130 1.59 12.68 17.57
N VAL A 131 1.27 11.54 16.96
CA VAL A 131 2.20 10.40 16.84
C VAL A 131 3.21 10.61 15.71
N ARG A 132 4.37 9.95 15.79
CA ARG A 132 5.50 10.13 14.86
C ARG A 132 5.61 9.08 13.75
N ASN A 133 4.71 8.11 13.70
CA ASN A 133 4.58 7.17 12.58
C ASN A 133 4.43 7.92 11.24
N PRO A 134 4.91 7.39 10.11
CA PRO A 134 4.41 7.81 8.81
C PRO A 134 2.90 7.53 8.72
N ILE A 135 2.16 8.47 8.11
CA ILE A 135 0.69 8.44 8.13
C ILE A 135 0.07 8.61 6.75
N GLY A 136 -1.10 8.01 6.56
CA GLY A 136 -1.91 8.12 5.36
C GLY A 136 -3.24 8.82 5.60
N VAL A 137 -3.80 9.45 4.56
CA VAL A 137 -5.20 9.91 4.57
C VAL A 137 -5.87 9.50 3.26
N LYS A 138 -7.02 8.83 3.37
CA LYS A 138 -7.85 8.49 2.21
C LYS A 138 -8.49 9.76 1.66
N LEU A 139 -8.43 9.96 0.34
CA LEU A 139 -9.07 11.08 -0.35
C LEU A 139 -10.07 10.54 -1.38
N GLY A 140 -11.36 10.75 -1.12
CA GLY A 140 -12.45 10.44 -2.04
C GLY A 140 -12.66 11.50 -3.15
N PRO A 141 -13.58 11.25 -4.10
CA PRO A 141 -13.80 12.09 -5.28
C PRO A 141 -14.38 13.48 -4.98
N SER A 142 -14.87 13.72 -3.77
CA SER A 142 -15.36 15.03 -3.31
C SER A 142 -14.26 15.90 -2.69
N THR A 143 -13.04 15.39 -2.53
CA THR A 143 -11.94 16.11 -1.89
C THR A 143 -11.47 17.27 -2.79
N SER A 144 -11.45 18.48 -2.24
CA SER A 144 -10.85 19.64 -2.92
C SER A 144 -9.36 19.77 -2.57
N GLY A 145 -8.62 20.53 -3.38
CA GLY A 145 -7.23 20.86 -3.03
C GLY A 145 -7.11 21.68 -1.74
N ASP A 146 -8.11 22.50 -1.38
CA ASP A 146 -8.13 23.20 -0.08
C ASP A 146 -8.24 22.24 1.10
N ASP A 147 -9.07 21.19 0.97
CA ASP A 147 -9.17 20.16 2.01
C ASP A 147 -7.83 19.44 2.20
N ALA A 148 -7.14 19.12 1.11
CA ALA A 148 -5.81 18.51 1.15
C ALA A 148 -4.77 19.41 1.84
N LEU A 149 -4.75 20.72 1.53
CA LEU A 149 -3.84 21.67 2.19
C LEU A 149 -4.11 21.78 3.70
N ARG A 150 -5.38 21.86 4.11
CA ARG A 150 -5.73 21.90 5.53
C ARG A 150 -5.29 20.63 6.28
N LEU A 151 -5.39 19.48 5.62
CA LEU A 151 -4.88 18.22 6.18
C LEU A 151 -3.35 18.23 6.32
N ILE A 152 -2.62 18.74 5.32
CA ILE A 152 -1.15 18.91 5.38
C ILE A 152 -0.78 19.79 6.58
N ASP A 153 -1.38 20.97 6.71
CA ASP A 153 -1.06 21.93 7.78
C ASP A 153 -1.24 21.33 9.18
N LYS A 154 -2.16 20.36 9.33
CA LYS A 154 -2.45 19.69 10.60
C LYS A 154 -1.59 18.45 10.84
N LEU A 155 -1.28 17.68 9.80
CA LEU A 155 -0.67 16.34 9.92
C LEU A 155 0.84 16.32 9.62
N ASP A 156 1.30 17.28 8.82
CA ASP A 156 2.70 17.46 8.41
C ASP A 156 3.06 18.96 8.39
N PRO A 157 2.97 19.66 9.54
CA PRO A 157 3.21 21.10 9.62
C PRO A 157 4.64 21.50 9.23
N ASP A 158 5.59 20.58 9.43
CA ASP A 158 7.01 20.78 9.11
C ASP A 158 7.38 20.37 7.67
N ARG A 159 6.41 19.86 6.89
CA ARG A 159 6.56 19.42 5.49
C ARG A 159 7.67 18.38 5.32
N GLU A 160 7.72 17.41 6.22
CA GLU A 160 8.73 16.38 6.27
C GLU A 160 8.51 15.34 5.15
N PRO A 161 9.46 15.15 4.21
CA PRO A 161 9.28 14.20 3.12
C PRO A 161 9.01 12.78 3.63
N GLY A 162 7.93 12.17 3.14
CA GLY A 162 7.51 10.82 3.53
C GLY A 162 6.74 10.73 4.85
N ARG A 163 6.49 11.85 5.54
CA ARG A 163 5.61 11.89 6.72
C ARG A 163 4.16 11.60 6.35
N LEU A 164 3.64 12.26 5.32
CA LEU A 164 2.24 12.21 4.90
C LEU A 164 2.08 11.57 3.52
N THR A 165 1.16 10.61 3.44
CA THR A 165 0.74 9.94 2.22
C THR A 165 -0.73 10.27 1.94
N PHE A 166 -1.03 10.74 0.74
CA PHE A 166 -2.41 10.82 0.26
C PHE A 166 -2.77 9.58 -0.54
N ILE A 167 -3.86 8.92 -0.10
CA ILE A 167 -4.34 7.66 -0.66
C ILE A 167 -5.64 7.94 -1.42
N THR A 168 -5.53 8.14 -2.73
CA THR A 168 -6.65 8.55 -3.60
C THR A 168 -7.54 7.36 -3.95
N ARG A 169 -8.86 7.48 -3.72
CA ARG A 169 -9.87 6.44 -4.01
C ARG A 169 -11.07 7.04 -4.74
N MET A 170 -10.81 7.57 -5.93
CA MET A 170 -11.78 8.40 -6.65
C MET A 170 -12.76 7.57 -7.50
N GLY A 171 -12.37 6.35 -7.85
CA GLY A 171 -13.08 5.54 -8.84
C GLY A 171 -12.56 5.82 -10.26
N ALA A 172 -12.57 4.80 -11.10
CA ALA A 172 -12.07 4.86 -12.49
C ALA A 172 -12.71 5.99 -13.30
N GLY A 173 -14.03 6.17 -13.13
CA GLY A 173 -14.79 7.22 -13.82
C GLY A 173 -14.47 8.65 -13.38
N ASN A 174 -13.80 8.86 -12.25
CA ASN A 174 -13.54 10.20 -11.69
C ASN A 174 -12.07 10.57 -11.63
N ILE A 175 -11.15 9.60 -11.50
CA ILE A 175 -9.74 9.86 -11.15
C ILE A 175 -9.07 10.85 -12.10
N ARG A 176 -9.31 10.74 -13.41
CA ARG A 176 -8.71 11.59 -14.45
C ARG A 176 -9.23 13.02 -14.43
N GLU A 177 -10.45 13.23 -13.95
CA GLU A 177 -11.09 14.55 -13.88
C GLU A 177 -10.79 15.24 -12.54
N LYS A 178 -10.88 14.50 -11.43
CA LYS A 178 -10.87 15.07 -10.08
C LYS A 178 -9.48 15.18 -9.47
N LEU A 179 -8.58 14.24 -9.75
CA LEU A 179 -7.24 14.24 -9.15
C LEU A 179 -6.35 15.42 -9.58
N PRO A 180 -6.33 15.88 -10.85
CA PRO A 180 -5.38 16.89 -11.30
C PRO A 180 -5.37 18.17 -10.44
N ALA A 181 -6.55 18.75 -10.18
CA ALA A 181 -6.66 19.99 -9.42
C ALA A 181 -6.16 19.86 -7.96
N VAL A 182 -6.28 18.67 -7.36
CA VAL A 182 -5.77 18.40 -6.01
C VAL A 182 -4.24 18.31 -6.04
N VAL A 183 -3.68 17.55 -7.00
CA VAL A 183 -2.23 17.36 -7.15
C VAL A 183 -1.54 18.68 -7.47
N GLU A 184 -2.07 19.47 -8.39
CA GLU A 184 -1.52 20.79 -8.75
C GLU A 184 -1.46 21.72 -7.54
N LYS A 185 -2.55 21.80 -6.77
CA LYS A 185 -2.64 22.69 -5.60
C LYS A 185 -1.69 22.26 -4.48
N VAL A 186 -1.60 20.96 -4.20
CA VAL A 186 -0.64 20.42 -3.22
C VAL A 186 0.80 20.67 -3.68
N THR A 187 1.09 20.42 -4.96
CA THR A 187 2.43 20.65 -5.53
C THR A 187 2.82 22.13 -5.47
N ALA A 188 1.91 23.03 -5.83
CA ALA A 188 2.13 24.48 -5.76
C ALA A 188 2.35 24.99 -4.33
N SER A 189 1.84 24.28 -3.32
CA SER A 189 2.11 24.63 -1.92
C SER A 189 3.54 24.30 -1.49
N GLY A 190 4.27 23.46 -2.24
CA GLY A 190 5.61 22.97 -1.88
C GLY A 190 5.63 21.80 -0.89
N ALA A 191 4.47 21.21 -0.56
CA ALA A 191 4.40 20.02 0.29
C ALA A 191 4.94 18.77 -0.42
N GLN A 192 5.69 17.93 0.29
CA GLN A 192 6.32 16.71 -0.26
C GLN A 192 5.61 15.44 0.21
N VAL A 193 4.32 15.35 -0.11
CA VAL A 193 3.51 14.17 0.20
C VAL A 193 3.83 13.00 -0.74
N LEU A 194 3.60 11.77 -0.27
CA LEU A 194 3.57 10.60 -1.14
C LEU A 194 2.17 10.42 -1.73
N TRP A 195 2.07 10.25 -3.04
CA TRP A 195 0.81 9.94 -3.71
C TRP A 195 0.65 8.44 -3.89
N VAL A 196 -0.44 7.90 -3.39
CA VAL A 196 -0.83 6.50 -3.53
C VAL A 196 -2.24 6.43 -4.10
N THR A 197 -2.51 5.44 -4.96
CA THR A 197 -3.87 5.13 -5.40
C THR A 197 -4.40 3.88 -4.70
N ASP A 198 -5.62 3.98 -4.20
CA ASP A 198 -6.47 2.90 -3.75
C ASP A 198 -7.55 2.68 -4.82
N PRO A 199 -7.29 1.80 -5.80
CA PRO A 199 -8.21 1.56 -6.91
C PRO A 199 -9.37 0.64 -6.51
N MET A 200 -9.53 0.34 -5.22
CA MET A 200 -10.47 -0.67 -4.75
C MET A 200 -11.75 0.00 -4.26
N HIS A 201 -11.62 0.89 -3.27
CA HIS A 201 -12.77 1.44 -2.55
C HIS A 201 -13.60 2.43 -3.37
N GLY A 202 -13.04 2.99 -4.45
CA GLY A 202 -13.76 3.86 -5.39
C GLY A 202 -14.65 3.11 -6.39
N ASN A 203 -14.42 1.80 -6.56
CA ASN A 203 -15.00 0.98 -7.63
C ASN A 203 -15.91 -0.15 -7.11
N THR A 204 -16.33 -0.12 -5.85
CA THR A 204 -17.25 -1.12 -5.30
C THR A 204 -18.66 -0.92 -5.86
N VAL A 205 -19.23 -2.00 -6.40
CA VAL A 205 -20.60 -2.09 -6.90
C VAL A 205 -21.34 -3.24 -6.22
N THR A 206 -22.66 -3.29 -6.33
CA THR A 206 -23.47 -4.44 -5.90
C THR A 206 -23.87 -5.25 -7.12
N SER A 207 -23.55 -6.54 -7.13
CA SER A 207 -23.93 -7.47 -8.20
C SER A 207 -25.43 -7.78 -8.18
N PRO A 208 -26.02 -8.27 -9.29
CA PRO A 208 -27.41 -8.73 -9.35
C PRO A 208 -27.80 -9.76 -8.29
N ASN A 209 -26.88 -10.63 -7.85
CA ASN A 209 -27.11 -11.60 -6.78
C ASN A 209 -26.85 -11.05 -5.36
N GLY A 210 -26.67 -9.73 -5.21
CA GLY A 210 -26.65 -9.03 -3.92
C GLY A 210 -25.29 -8.95 -3.24
N TYR A 211 -24.23 -9.50 -3.83
CA TYR A 211 -22.88 -9.40 -3.31
C TYR A 211 -22.26 -8.04 -3.62
N LYS A 212 -21.44 -7.53 -2.70
CA LYS A 212 -20.53 -6.44 -3.06
C LYS A 212 -19.41 -7.02 -3.91
N THR A 213 -19.06 -6.36 -5.00
CA THR A 213 -17.97 -6.78 -5.87
C THR A 213 -17.29 -5.56 -6.48
N ARG A 214 -16.21 -5.81 -7.22
CA ARG A 214 -15.45 -4.82 -7.99
C ARG A 214 -15.13 -5.45 -9.34
N ASN A 215 -15.28 -4.69 -10.42
CA ASN A 215 -14.79 -5.16 -11.73
C ASN A 215 -13.28 -4.94 -11.79
N PHE A 216 -12.53 -6.00 -12.11
CA PHE A 216 -11.08 -5.92 -12.25
C PHE A 216 -10.64 -4.85 -13.27
N ASP A 217 -11.37 -4.69 -14.37
CA ASP A 217 -11.07 -3.69 -15.38
C ASP A 217 -11.21 -2.25 -14.86
N ASP A 218 -12.22 -1.96 -14.04
CA ASP A 218 -12.39 -0.64 -13.41
C ASP A 218 -11.27 -0.37 -12.40
N VAL A 219 -10.91 -1.38 -11.59
CA VAL A 219 -9.77 -1.30 -10.67
C VAL A 219 -8.48 -0.95 -11.43
N ILE A 220 -8.19 -1.65 -12.53
CA ILE A 220 -7.01 -1.38 -13.35
C ILE A 220 -7.10 -0.02 -14.06
N ASP A 221 -8.29 0.40 -14.48
CA ASP A 221 -8.47 1.70 -15.14
C ASP A 221 -8.24 2.88 -14.19
N GLU A 222 -8.61 2.76 -12.91
CA GLU A 222 -8.23 3.77 -11.91
C GLU A 222 -6.71 3.86 -11.74
N VAL A 223 -6.01 2.72 -11.68
CA VAL A 223 -4.55 2.69 -11.64
C VAL A 223 -3.96 3.38 -12.87
N ARG A 224 -4.46 3.09 -14.09
CA ARG A 224 -3.99 3.75 -15.32
C ARG A 224 -4.21 5.25 -15.27
N GLY A 225 -5.42 5.68 -14.89
CA GLY A 225 -5.77 7.09 -14.75
C GLY A 225 -4.88 7.81 -13.73
N PHE A 226 -4.56 7.18 -12.61
CA PHE A 226 -3.62 7.71 -11.63
C PHE A 226 -2.22 7.95 -12.23
N PHE A 227 -1.67 6.98 -12.97
CA PHE A 227 -0.39 7.14 -13.66
C PHE A 227 -0.44 8.22 -14.74
N GLU A 228 -1.51 8.29 -15.53
CA GLU A 228 -1.71 9.31 -16.57
C GLU A 228 -1.75 10.73 -15.99
N VAL A 229 -2.45 10.93 -14.87
CA VAL A 229 -2.49 12.21 -14.17
C VAL A 229 -1.10 12.60 -13.68
N HIS A 230 -0.39 11.71 -12.98
CA HIS A 230 0.95 12.03 -12.49
C HIS A 230 1.96 12.28 -13.62
N HIS A 231 1.89 11.51 -14.71
CA HIS A 231 2.73 11.74 -15.88
C HIS A 231 2.46 13.09 -16.54
N SER A 232 1.19 13.45 -16.75
CA SER A 232 0.83 14.72 -17.40
C SER A 232 1.22 15.94 -16.55
N LEU A 233 1.20 15.82 -15.22
CA LEU A 233 1.61 16.87 -14.28
C LEU A 233 3.11 16.83 -13.94
N GLY A 234 3.88 15.88 -14.45
CA GLY A 234 5.29 15.72 -14.12
C GLY A 234 5.56 15.37 -12.64
N THR A 235 4.59 14.77 -11.95
CA THR A 235 4.68 14.34 -10.55
C THR A 235 4.91 12.83 -10.44
N ILE A 236 5.16 12.33 -9.23
CA ILE A 236 5.56 10.93 -9.00
C ILE A 236 4.34 10.10 -8.55
N PRO A 237 3.92 9.07 -9.30
CA PRO A 237 2.96 8.07 -8.83
C PRO A 237 3.68 7.17 -7.79
N GLY A 238 3.46 7.45 -6.51
CA GLY A 238 4.28 6.92 -5.42
C GLY A 238 3.98 5.49 -4.98
N GLY A 239 2.79 4.96 -5.24
CA GLY A 239 2.46 3.59 -4.91
C GLY A 239 0.98 3.22 -5.07
N LEU A 240 0.64 1.99 -4.68
CA LEU A 240 -0.70 1.44 -4.69
C LEU A 240 -1.08 0.94 -3.28
N HIS A 241 -2.38 1.01 -2.95
CA HIS A 241 -2.97 0.45 -1.73
C HIS A 241 -4.12 -0.46 -2.14
N VAL A 242 -3.92 -1.78 -2.05
CA VAL A 242 -4.81 -2.79 -2.66
C VAL A 242 -5.26 -3.80 -1.60
N GLU A 243 -6.51 -4.22 -1.67
CA GLU A 243 -7.05 -5.31 -0.86
C GLU A 243 -6.93 -6.62 -1.63
N MET A 244 -6.11 -7.54 -1.14
CA MET A 244 -5.83 -8.81 -1.78
C MET A 244 -5.73 -9.96 -0.78
N THR A 245 -5.91 -11.18 -1.27
CA THR A 245 -5.56 -12.41 -0.55
C THR A 245 -4.77 -13.36 -1.45
N GLY A 246 -3.98 -14.24 -0.83
CA GLY A 246 -3.28 -15.33 -1.53
C GLY A 246 -4.17 -16.53 -1.84
N ASP A 247 -5.43 -16.51 -1.40
CA ASP A 247 -6.40 -17.58 -1.59
C ASP A 247 -7.14 -17.48 -2.94
N ASP A 248 -7.75 -18.59 -3.36
CA ASP A 248 -8.49 -18.73 -4.64
C ASP A 248 -9.95 -18.27 -4.52
N VAL A 249 -10.15 -17.09 -3.94
CA VAL A 249 -11.49 -16.52 -3.70
C VAL A 249 -12.15 -16.01 -4.99
N ALA A 250 -13.48 -15.97 -4.97
CA ALA A 250 -14.31 -15.33 -5.99
C ALA A 250 -15.03 -14.13 -5.34
N GLU A 251 -14.38 -12.98 -5.37
CA GLU A 251 -14.86 -11.76 -4.72
C GLU A 251 -14.92 -10.56 -5.69
N CYS A 252 -13.93 -10.44 -6.60
CA CYS A 252 -13.91 -9.45 -7.68
C CYS A 252 -14.19 -10.10 -9.05
N LEU A 253 -14.99 -9.42 -9.89
CA LEU A 253 -15.33 -9.87 -11.25
C LEU A 253 -14.16 -9.70 -12.22
N GLY A 254 -14.11 -10.56 -13.24
CA GLY A 254 -13.14 -10.46 -14.33
C GLY A 254 -11.73 -10.93 -13.96
N GLY A 255 -10.73 -10.32 -14.59
CA GLY A 255 -9.35 -10.84 -14.63
C GLY A 255 -9.11 -11.76 -15.83
N ALA A 256 -7.86 -12.14 -16.06
CA ALA A 256 -7.45 -13.02 -17.16
C ALA A 256 -7.98 -14.45 -17.04
N ASP A 257 -8.26 -14.90 -15.81
CA ASP A 257 -9.11 -16.05 -15.49
C ASP A 257 -10.46 -15.49 -15.00
N PRO A 258 -11.44 -15.29 -15.90
CA PRO A 258 -12.62 -14.49 -15.58
C PRO A 258 -13.45 -15.13 -14.46
N ILE A 259 -13.69 -14.35 -13.40
CA ILE A 259 -14.67 -14.68 -12.37
C ILE A 259 -16.01 -14.05 -12.75
N ASP A 260 -17.05 -14.89 -12.80
CA ASP A 260 -18.44 -14.46 -12.89
C ASP A 260 -19.08 -14.34 -11.50
N GLN A 261 -20.27 -13.75 -11.47
CA GLN A 261 -21.02 -13.54 -10.24
C GLN A 261 -21.51 -14.85 -9.59
N ASP A 262 -21.65 -15.94 -10.35
CA ASP A 262 -22.20 -17.19 -9.83
C ASP A 262 -21.18 -17.88 -8.92
N ALA A 263 -19.89 -17.71 -9.21
CA ALA A 263 -18.79 -18.18 -8.37
C ALA A 263 -18.78 -17.59 -6.95
N PHE A 264 -19.48 -16.47 -6.70
CA PHE A 264 -19.57 -15.84 -5.37
C PHE A 264 -20.29 -16.73 -4.35
N LEU A 265 -21.19 -17.61 -4.80
CA LEU A 265 -21.93 -18.50 -3.91
C LEU A 265 -21.02 -19.53 -3.22
N ASP A 266 -19.92 -19.90 -3.88
CA ASP A 266 -19.04 -20.96 -3.42
C ASP A 266 -17.78 -20.44 -2.72
N ARG A 267 -17.26 -19.28 -3.14
CA ARG A 267 -15.90 -18.82 -2.77
C ARG A 267 -15.80 -17.34 -2.39
N TYR A 268 -16.91 -16.73 -1.94
CA TYR A 268 -16.88 -15.38 -1.37
C TYR A 268 -16.65 -15.46 0.14
N GLU A 269 -15.45 -15.10 0.60
CA GLU A 269 -15.02 -15.34 1.99
C GLU A 269 -14.84 -14.06 2.81
N SER A 270 -14.65 -12.91 2.15
CA SER A 270 -14.47 -11.64 2.84
C SER A 270 -15.68 -11.26 3.68
N VAL A 271 -15.39 -10.79 4.90
CA VAL A 271 -16.40 -10.30 5.87
C VAL A 271 -16.75 -8.83 5.67
N CYS A 272 -16.08 -8.14 4.74
CA CYS A 272 -16.31 -6.73 4.49
C CYS A 272 -16.33 -6.46 2.98
N ASP A 273 -15.19 -6.08 2.41
CA ASP A 273 -15.08 -5.69 1.01
C ASP A 273 -14.42 -6.80 0.16
N PRO A 274 -14.79 -6.92 -1.12
CA PRO A 274 -14.30 -7.95 -2.02
C PRO A 274 -12.82 -7.75 -2.36
N ARG A 275 -11.98 -8.77 -2.15
CA ARG A 275 -10.53 -8.71 -2.37
C ARG A 275 -10.16 -9.24 -3.75
N LEU A 276 -9.01 -8.81 -4.26
CA LEU A 276 -8.38 -9.51 -5.38
C LEU A 276 -7.87 -10.87 -4.89
N ASN A 277 -8.11 -11.92 -5.67
CA ASN A 277 -7.49 -13.21 -5.42
C ASN A 277 -6.02 -13.21 -5.87
N HIS A 278 -5.32 -14.35 -5.70
CA HIS A 278 -3.90 -14.44 -6.03
C HIS A 278 -3.59 -14.14 -7.51
N MET A 279 -4.41 -14.65 -8.45
CA MET A 279 -4.22 -14.46 -9.90
C MET A 279 -4.44 -13.00 -10.31
N GLN A 280 -5.55 -12.40 -9.87
CA GLN A 280 -5.87 -10.99 -10.13
C GLN A 280 -4.80 -10.06 -9.54
N SER A 281 -4.26 -10.40 -8.36
CA SER A 281 -3.21 -9.62 -7.70
C SER A 281 -1.89 -9.66 -8.46
N LEU A 282 -1.48 -10.84 -8.95
CA LEU A 282 -0.32 -10.99 -9.83
C LEU A 282 -0.53 -10.25 -11.15
N GLU A 283 -1.72 -10.38 -11.75
CA GLU A 283 -2.07 -9.69 -12.99
C GLU A 283 -1.94 -8.17 -12.86
N MET A 284 -2.45 -7.61 -11.77
CA MET A 284 -2.28 -6.19 -11.46
C MET A 284 -0.80 -5.82 -11.34
N ALA A 285 0.00 -6.59 -10.60
CA ALA A 285 1.42 -6.30 -10.42
C ALA A 285 2.17 -6.23 -11.77
N PHE A 286 1.90 -7.16 -12.69
CA PHE A 286 2.48 -7.13 -14.03
C PHE A 286 2.01 -5.93 -14.86
N LEU A 287 0.72 -5.56 -14.78
CA LEU A 287 0.18 -4.40 -15.50
C LEU A 287 0.80 -3.09 -14.99
N VAL A 288 0.97 -2.94 -13.68
CA VAL A 288 1.62 -1.81 -13.05
C VAL A 288 3.10 -1.73 -13.44
N ALA A 289 3.81 -2.86 -13.43
CA ALA A 289 5.20 -2.91 -13.88
C ALA A 289 5.35 -2.49 -15.36
N GLY A 290 4.39 -2.89 -16.21
CA GLY A 290 4.29 -2.41 -17.58
C GLY A 290 4.09 -0.89 -17.67
N ALA A 291 3.25 -0.31 -16.81
CA ALA A 291 3.06 1.15 -16.77
C ALA A 291 4.33 1.90 -16.31
N LEU A 292 5.04 1.37 -15.31
CA LEU A 292 6.31 1.93 -14.83
C LEU A 292 7.42 1.91 -15.88
N SER A 293 7.44 0.90 -16.76
CA SER A 293 8.45 0.76 -17.82
C SER A 293 8.35 1.78 -18.96
N LYS A 294 7.22 2.49 -19.08
CA LYS A 294 6.99 3.50 -20.14
C LYS A 294 7.52 4.89 -19.79
N ARG A 295 8.24 5.02 -18.67
CA ARG A 295 8.76 6.29 -18.16
C ARG A 295 10.09 6.68 -18.80
#